data_AF-A0AAD4F494-F1
#
_entry.id   AF-A0AAD4F494-F1
#
_cell.length_a   1.000
_cell.length_b   1.000
_cell.length_c   1.000
_cell.angle_alpha   90.00
_cell.angle_beta   90.00
_cell.angle_gamma   90.00
#
_symmetry.space_group_name_H-M   'P 1'
#
loop_
_entity.id
_entity.type
_entity.pdbx_description
1 polymer ?
#
loop_
_entity_poly.entity_id
_entity_poly.type
_entity_poly.pdbx_seq_one_letter_code
_entity_poly.pdbx_strand_id
1 'polypeptide(L)'
;MWSLVRSIFFTSLVASTATAQLSFVASVQKEGQDVDASSLNFVPIPPLRHRKHDSSRPHHGHNKEERDLISYSSNWCGASQHASRSDGIASVFGYFTVPDLKLRAGKPAPQFAAAWVGIDGAECNSTLLQAGVTTVVNSNGGQSASAWWEWYPEAAFTIDGLKVKPGDWMSVNITATSASSGIVVITNAQRGYSITIDISNGPKLCRVDAEWIVEDFYDSGKQVPFAQFSDVWFVDSGATTVRGKSIGLDKAAMVHIQGDDGTVLCSAEPYDNSNFVIVSQG
;
A
#
# COMPACT_ATOMS: atom_id res chain seq x y z
N MET A 1 -30.21 -53.26 -13.57
CA MET A 1 -29.55 -51.95 -13.43
C MET A 1 -30.59 -50.90 -13.68
N TRP A 2 -30.85 -50.01 -12.72
CA TRP A 2 -31.27 -48.60 -12.83
C TRP A 2 -31.54 -48.14 -11.38
N SER A 3 -30.71 -47.23 -10.90
CA SER A 3 -30.66 -46.79 -9.50
C SER A 3 -31.77 -45.77 -9.23
N LEU A 4 -32.55 -45.99 -8.17
CA LEU A 4 -33.45 -44.96 -7.62
C LEU A 4 -32.61 -43.85 -6.99
N VAL A 5 -32.76 -42.62 -7.47
CA VAL A 5 -32.31 -41.41 -6.75
C VAL A 5 -33.47 -40.95 -5.87
N ARG A 6 -33.27 -40.99 -4.54
CA ARG A 6 -34.15 -40.34 -3.57
C ARG A 6 -33.75 -38.86 -3.48
N SER A 7 -34.63 -37.96 -3.91
CA SER A 7 -34.52 -36.54 -3.59
C SER A 7 -34.83 -36.33 -2.11
N ILE A 8 -33.87 -35.78 -1.37
CA ILE A 8 -34.07 -35.28 -0.01
C ILE A 8 -34.20 -33.76 -0.14
N PHE A 9 -35.39 -33.22 0.15
CA PHE A 9 -35.58 -31.79 0.36
C PHE A 9 -35.08 -31.44 1.77
N PHE A 10 -34.04 -30.62 1.87
CA PHE A 10 -33.74 -29.90 3.11
C PHE A 10 -34.38 -28.51 3.03
N THR A 11 -35.28 -28.26 3.98
CA THR A 11 -35.94 -26.98 4.23
C THR A 11 -34.90 -25.88 4.50
N SER A 12 -34.93 -24.81 3.70
CA SER A 12 -34.11 -23.62 3.92
C SER A 12 -34.69 -22.80 5.08
N LEU A 13 -33.96 -22.75 6.20
CA LEU A 13 -34.11 -21.67 7.16
C LEU A 13 -33.18 -20.54 6.68
N VAL A 14 -33.72 -19.55 5.96
CA VAL A 14 -32.97 -18.35 5.60
C VAL A 14 -33.07 -17.37 6.76
N ALA A 15 -32.04 -17.36 7.60
CA ALA A 15 -31.74 -16.25 8.48
C ALA A 15 -30.22 -16.19 8.69
N SER A 16 -29.51 -15.59 7.73
CA SER A 16 -28.31 -14.82 8.04
C SER A 16 -28.10 -13.78 6.96
N THR A 17 -28.10 -12.50 7.34
CA THR A 17 -27.42 -11.47 6.56
C THR A 17 -25.92 -11.66 6.82
N ALA A 18 -25.33 -12.70 6.23
CA ALA A 18 -23.89 -12.86 6.24
C ALA A 18 -23.33 -11.88 5.21
N THR A 19 -22.83 -10.73 5.68
CA THR A 19 -21.87 -9.96 4.91
C THR A 19 -20.74 -10.92 4.53
N ALA A 20 -20.48 -11.12 3.23
CA ALA A 20 -19.41 -11.98 2.79
C ALA A 20 -18.08 -11.48 3.38
N GLN A 21 -17.34 -12.36 4.05
CA GLN A 21 -16.05 -12.04 4.64
C GLN A 21 -15.01 -11.83 3.52
N LEU A 22 -14.08 -10.89 3.72
CA LEU A 22 -12.93 -10.69 2.84
C LEU A 22 -12.27 -12.05 2.54
N SER A 23 -12.07 -12.32 1.26
CA SER A 23 -11.54 -13.59 0.78
C SER A 23 -10.50 -13.35 -0.31
N PHE A 24 -9.48 -14.19 -0.39
CA PHE A 24 -8.46 -14.06 -1.41
C PHE A 24 -7.91 -15.42 -1.84
N VAL A 25 -7.39 -15.48 -3.07
CA VAL A 25 -6.64 -16.60 -3.61
C VAL A 25 -5.30 -16.07 -4.08
N ALA A 26 -4.21 -16.72 -3.67
CA ALA A 26 -2.87 -16.36 -4.07
C ALA A 26 -2.26 -17.38 -5.04
N SER A 27 -1.56 -16.89 -6.05
CA SER A 27 -0.67 -17.67 -6.90
C SER A 27 0.71 -17.05 -6.90
N VAL A 28 1.75 -17.88 -7.04
CA VAL A 28 3.14 -17.41 -7.03
C VAL A 28 3.89 -18.01 -8.20
N GLN A 29 4.68 -17.17 -8.85
CA GLN A 29 5.65 -17.56 -9.85
C GLN A 29 7.05 -17.43 -9.26
N LYS A 30 7.90 -18.42 -9.57
CA LYS A 30 9.33 -18.38 -9.29
C LYS A 30 10.10 -18.60 -10.58
N GLU A 31 10.99 -17.67 -10.92
CA GLU A 31 11.71 -17.60 -12.20
C GLU A 31 10.76 -17.74 -13.41
N GLY A 32 9.58 -17.11 -13.32
CA GLY A 32 8.55 -17.14 -14.36
C GLY A 32 7.74 -18.44 -14.46
N GLN A 33 7.96 -19.41 -13.57
CA GLN A 33 7.18 -20.65 -13.52
C GLN A 33 6.22 -20.64 -12.33
N ASP A 34 4.98 -21.07 -12.54
CA ASP A 34 4.01 -21.25 -11.45
C ASP A 34 4.54 -22.30 -10.46
N VAL A 35 4.54 -21.95 -9.18
CA VAL A 35 4.89 -22.87 -8.09
C VAL A 35 3.77 -22.93 -7.07
N ASP A 36 3.77 -24.00 -6.27
CA ASP A 36 2.75 -24.19 -5.24
C ASP A 36 2.82 -23.08 -4.17
N ALA A 37 1.74 -22.28 -4.11
CA ALA A 37 1.56 -21.20 -3.15
C ALA A 37 1.29 -21.70 -1.72
N SER A 38 1.06 -23.01 -1.51
CA SER A 38 0.81 -23.60 -0.18
C SER A 38 1.96 -23.41 0.81
N SER A 39 3.16 -23.10 0.30
CA SER A 39 4.34 -22.78 1.10
C SER A 39 4.33 -21.36 1.68
N LEU A 40 3.45 -20.48 1.19
CA LEU A 40 3.27 -19.13 1.70
C LEU A 40 2.26 -19.12 2.83
N ASN A 41 2.59 -18.40 3.90
CA ASN A 41 1.66 -18.17 5.01
C ASN A 41 1.26 -16.68 5.01
N PHE A 42 -0.05 -16.43 5.04
CA PHE A 42 -0.61 -15.09 5.17
C PHE A 42 -0.92 -14.83 6.63
N VAL A 43 -0.02 -14.13 7.31
CA VAL A 43 -0.14 -13.87 8.75
C VAL A 43 -0.92 -12.57 8.95
N PRO A 44 -2.14 -12.62 9.54
CA PRO A 44 -2.94 -11.43 9.74
C PRO A 44 -2.30 -10.51 10.79
N ILE A 45 -2.24 -9.23 10.47
CA ILE A 45 -1.94 -8.13 11.38
C ILE A 45 -3.29 -7.46 11.68
N PRO A 46 -3.78 -7.49 12.94
CA PRO A 46 -5.08 -6.91 13.28
C PRO A 46 -5.21 -5.46 12.80
N PRO A 47 -6.39 -5.06 12.28
CA PRO A 47 -6.58 -3.76 11.67
C PRO A 47 -6.28 -2.63 12.65
N LEU A 48 -5.48 -1.69 12.18
CA LEU A 48 -5.04 -0.55 12.96
C LEU A 48 -6.14 0.51 12.99
N ARG A 49 -6.26 1.25 14.09
CA ARG A 49 -6.88 2.57 14.04
C ARG A 49 -5.91 3.51 13.32
N HIS A 50 -5.94 3.56 11.98
CA HIS A 50 -5.24 4.60 11.25
C HIS A 50 -5.78 5.96 11.73
N ARG A 51 -4.90 6.82 12.23
CA ARG A 51 -5.27 8.22 12.44
C ARG A 51 -5.39 8.83 11.06
N LYS A 52 -6.58 9.37 10.79
CA LYS A 52 -7.02 9.96 9.52
C LYS A 52 -5.92 10.84 8.92
N HIS A 53 -5.67 10.71 7.61
CA HIS A 53 -5.00 11.76 6.86
C HIS A 53 -5.88 13.02 6.92
N ASP A 54 -5.52 13.96 7.79
CA ASP A 54 -6.08 15.30 7.77
C ASP A 54 -5.15 16.13 6.90
N SER A 55 -5.47 16.24 5.61
CA SER A 55 -4.78 17.15 4.71
C SER A 55 -4.94 18.56 5.26
N SER A 56 -3.92 19.06 5.97
CA SER A 56 -3.90 20.46 6.37
C SER A 56 -4.01 21.33 5.10
N ARG A 57 -4.93 22.30 5.14
CA ARG A 57 -5.35 23.11 3.99
C ARG A 57 -4.18 23.66 3.17
N PRO A 58 -4.26 23.71 1.83
CA PRO A 58 -3.24 24.35 1.02
C PRO A 58 -3.11 25.83 1.39
N HIS A 59 -1.91 26.28 1.74
CA HIS A 59 -1.63 27.71 1.80
C HIS A 59 -1.61 28.27 0.37
N HIS A 60 -2.70 28.94 -0.02
CA HIS A 60 -2.80 29.64 -1.31
C HIS A 60 -1.83 30.83 -1.39
N GLY A 61 -0.63 30.59 -1.91
CA GLY A 61 0.22 31.61 -2.50
C GLY A 61 -0.22 31.87 -3.94
N HIS A 62 -0.71 33.08 -4.23
CA HIS A 62 -0.96 33.53 -5.59
C HIS A 62 0.35 33.56 -6.39
N ASN A 63 0.57 32.57 -7.26
CA ASN A 63 1.28 32.72 -8.53
C ASN A 63 0.93 31.54 -9.44
N LYS A 64 0.42 31.87 -10.63
CA LYS A 64 0.11 30.94 -11.72
C LYS A 64 1.42 30.48 -12.36
N GLU A 65 1.92 29.34 -11.91
CA GLU A 65 2.75 28.38 -12.64
C GLU A 65 2.75 27.10 -11.78
N GLU A 66 2.32 25.98 -12.36
CA GLU A 66 2.05 24.69 -11.71
C GLU A 66 3.23 24.24 -10.83
N ARG A 67 3.04 24.29 -9.51
CA ARG A 67 3.92 23.68 -8.52
C ARG A 67 3.14 22.57 -7.85
N ASP A 68 3.76 21.41 -7.72
CA ASP A 68 3.22 20.26 -6.99
C ASP A 68 2.73 20.70 -5.61
N LEU A 69 1.55 20.22 -5.25
CA LEU A 69 0.87 20.68 -4.03
C LEU A 69 1.55 20.02 -2.84
N ILE A 70 2.39 20.75 -2.10
CA ILE A 70 2.95 20.23 -0.85
C ILE A 70 1.81 20.07 0.17
N SER A 71 1.71 18.89 0.76
CA SER A 71 0.81 18.57 1.86
C SER A 71 1.60 17.99 3.05
N TYR A 72 1.04 18.07 4.25
CA TYR A 72 1.67 17.54 5.45
C TYR A 72 0.77 16.49 6.10
N SER A 73 1.37 15.38 6.49
CA SER A 73 0.74 14.27 7.21
C SER A 73 1.53 13.95 8.48
N SER A 74 0.85 13.37 9.47
CA SER A 74 1.53 12.86 10.67
C SER A 74 2.26 11.54 10.43
N ASN A 75 1.95 10.82 9.35
CA ASN A 75 2.46 9.46 9.12
C ASN A 75 2.78 9.13 7.66
N TRP A 76 2.31 9.87 6.66
CA TRP A 76 2.55 9.57 5.24
C TRP A 76 3.56 10.52 4.61
N CYS A 77 4.47 9.97 3.83
CA CYS A 77 5.43 10.70 3.01
C CYS A 77 5.40 10.15 1.59
N GLY A 78 5.15 10.95 0.57
CA GLY A 78 5.16 10.46 -0.81
C GLY A 78 4.31 11.27 -1.76
N ALA A 79 3.71 10.61 -2.75
CA ALA A 79 2.85 11.24 -3.75
C ALA A 79 1.41 10.72 -3.65
N SER A 80 0.46 11.65 -3.67
CA SER A 80 -0.99 11.40 -3.65
C SER A 80 -1.64 12.02 -4.88
N GLN A 81 -2.25 11.22 -5.73
CA GLN A 81 -2.88 11.66 -6.96
C GLN A 81 -4.39 11.43 -6.93
N HIS A 82 -5.14 12.41 -7.43
CA HIS A 82 -6.59 12.36 -7.44
C HIS A 82 -7.17 12.12 -8.84
N ALA A 83 -8.18 11.27 -8.91
CA ALA A 83 -9.00 11.07 -10.09
C ALA A 83 -10.44 11.56 -9.88
N SER A 84 -11.10 11.90 -10.99
CA SER A 84 -12.52 12.24 -10.94
C SER A 84 -13.36 11.02 -10.56
N ARG A 85 -14.36 11.21 -9.69
CA ARG A 85 -15.38 10.18 -9.39
C ARG A 85 -16.13 9.66 -10.63
N SER A 86 -16.16 10.44 -11.72
CA SER A 86 -16.78 10.03 -12.99
C SER A 86 -15.92 9.05 -13.80
N ASP A 87 -14.64 8.92 -13.46
CA ASP A 87 -13.65 8.11 -14.15
C ASP A 87 -12.53 7.73 -13.18
N GLY A 88 -12.91 6.90 -12.19
CA GLY A 88 -12.04 6.54 -11.08
C GLY A 88 -10.85 5.68 -11.48
N ILE A 89 -9.92 5.52 -10.55
CA ILE A 89 -8.70 4.71 -10.69
C ILE A 89 -9.04 3.24 -10.96
N ALA A 90 -8.50 2.67 -12.03
CA ALA A 90 -8.56 1.24 -12.38
C ALA A 90 -7.33 0.47 -11.96
N SER A 91 -6.15 1.04 -12.16
CA SER A 91 -4.95 0.46 -11.62
C SER A 91 -4.01 1.54 -11.10
N VAL A 92 -3.16 1.17 -10.16
CA VAL A 92 -2.02 1.95 -9.69
C VAL A 92 -0.80 1.04 -9.69
N PHE A 93 0.33 1.57 -10.15
CA PHE A 93 1.58 0.85 -10.27
C PHE A 93 2.73 1.71 -9.78
N GLY A 94 3.73 1.09 -9.15
CA GLY A 94 4.99 1.74 -8.82
C GLY A 94 6.12 0.74 -8.59
N TYR A 95 7.33 1.16 -8.92
CA TYR A 95 8.57 0.45 -8.64
C TYR A 95 9.37 1.20 -7.58
N PHE A 96 9.76 0.54 -6.49
CA PHE A 96 10.46 1.20 -5.40
C PHE A 96 11.47 0.30 -4.72
N THR A 97 12.48 0.90 -4.08
CA THR A 97 13.43 0.16 -3.25
C THR A 97 12.84 -0.13 -1.88
N VAL A 98 13.01 -1.36 -1.37
CA VAL A 98 12.76 -1.69 0.03
C VAL A 98 13.58 -0.73 0.91
N PRO A 99 12.96 0.00 1.85
CA PRO A 99 13.67 0.99 2.67
C PRO A 99 14.93 0.38 3.32
N ASP A 100 16.09 1.00 3.09
CA ASP A 100 17.35 0.68 3.77
C ASP A 100 17.54 1.62 4.96
N LEU A 101 17.33 1.06 6.15
CA LEU A 101 17.13 1.82 7.37
C LEU A 101 18.42 2.01 8.18
N LYS A 102 18.49 3.17 8.83
CA LYS A 102 19.43 3.50 9.89
C LYS A 102 18.66 3.89 11.13
N LEU A 103 19.29 3.73 12.29
CA LEU A 103 18.71 4.18 13.55
C LEU A 103 18.66 5.70 13.58
N ARG A 104 17.44 6.23 13.67
CA ARG A 104 17.17 7.62 14.00
C ARG A 104 17.52 7.88 15.47
N ALA A 105 18.35 8.88 15.72
CA ALA A 105 18.73 9.27 17.08
C ALA A 105 17.50 9.70 17.89
N GLY A 106 17.48 9.39 19.18
CA GLY A 106 16.39 9.78 20.08
C GLY A 106 15.11 8.93 19.96
N LYS A 107 15.08 7.89 19.11
CA LYS A 107 13.98 6.91 19.03
C LYS A 107 14.43 5.53 19.51
N PRO A 108 13.60 4.80 20.28
CA PRO A 108 13.96 3.44 20.73
C PRO A 108 14.00 2.47 19.55
N ALA A 109 14.88 1.48 19.61
CA ALA A 109 14.86 0.34 18.69
C ALA A 109 13.91 -0.76 19.21
N PRO A 110 13.35 -1.62 18.34
CA PRO A 110 13.46 -1.57 16.88
C PRO A 110 12.77 -0.34 16.27
N GLN A 111 13.27 0.09 15.11
CA GLN A 111 12.69 1.19 14.33
C GLN A 111 12.25 0.70 12.95
N PHE A 112 11.30 1.40 12.35
CA PHE A 112 10.55 0.88 11.19
C PHE A 112 10.30 1.96 10.14
N ALA A 113 10.08 1.50 8.90
CA ALA A 113 9.38 2.25 7.87
C ALA A 113 8.71 1.25 6.92
N ALA A 114 7.53 1.59 6.41
CA ALA A 114 6.90 0.85 5.33
C ALA A 114 6.95 1.65 4.03
N ALA A 115 7.07 0.98 2.88
CA ALA A 115 6.91 1.60 1.56
C ALA A 115 5.86 0.82 0.77
N TRP A 116 4.89 1.51 0.18
CA TRP A 116 3.72 0.88 -0.42
C TRP A 116 3.09 1.70 -1.55
N VAL A 117 2.26 1.02 -2.33
CA VAL A 117 1.41 1.59 -3.39
C VAL A 117 -0.05 1.27 -3.07
N GLY A 118 -0.98 2.20 -3.31
CA GLY A 118 -2.38 2.04 -2.89
C GLY A 118 -3.42 2.79 -3.73
N ILE A 119 -4.68 2.35 -3.60
CA ILE A 119 -5.88 3.03 -4.11
C ILE A 119 -6.73 3.47 -2.91
N ASP A 120 -7.21 4.72 -2.96
CA ASP A 120 -7.96 5.41 -1.89
C ASP A 120 -7.10 5.72 -0.64
N GLY A 121 -7.72 5.97 0.52
CA GLY A 121 -7.03 6.28 1.78
C GLY A 121 -6.78 7.78 2.04
N ALA A 122 -6.76 8.62 0.99
CA ALA A 122 -6.59 10.07 1.10
C ALA A 122 -7.95 10.80 1.12
N GLU A 123 -8.50 11.22 -0.02
CA GLU A 123 -9.85 11.80 -0.09
C GLU A 123 -10.89 10.77 0.38
N CYS A 124 -10.73 9.52 -0.07
CA CYS A 124 -11.53 8.39 0.38
C CYS A 124 -10.90 7.70 1.59
N ASN A 125 -11.01 8.33 2.75
CA ASN A 125 -10.40 7.82 3.99
C ASN A 125 -11.14 6.64 4.67
N SER A 126 -12.21 6.11 4.06
CA SER A 126 -12.97 4.98 4.64
C SER A 126 -12.45 3.61 4.22
N THR A 127 -11.57 3.54 3.22
CA THR A 127 -11.00 2.30 2.69
C THR A 127 -9.68 2.59 1.98
N LEU A 128 -8.81 1.59 1.91
CA LEU A 128 -7.53 1.65 1.23
C LEU A 128 -7.13 0.24 0.84
N LEU A 129 -6.99 -0.03 -0.46
CA LEU A 129 -6.37 -1.26 -0.95
C LEU A 129 -4.91 -0.96 -1.26
N GLN A 130 -3.99 -1.59 -0.54
CA GLN A 130 -2.57 -1.29 -0.60
C GLN A 130 -1.69 -2.52 -0.45
N ALA A 131 -0.47 -2.42 -0.98
CA ALA A 131 0.54 -3.46 -0.84
C ALA A 131 1.94 -2.87 -0.86
N GLY A 132 2.85 -3.51 -0.14
CA GLY A 132 4.18 -2.98 0.03
C GLY A 132 5.09 -3.85 0.85
N VAL A 133 6.09 -3.21 1.45
CA VAL A 133 7.08 -3.85 2.32
C VAL A 133 7.27 -3.03 3.59
N THR A 134 7.58 -3.70 4.68
CA THR A 134 8.01 -3.07 5.93
C THR A 134 9.44 -3.50 6.23
N THR A 135 10.32 -2.55 6.49
CA THR A 135 11.66 -2.82 7.02
C THR A 135 11.70 -2.50 8.51
N VAL A 136 12.42 -3.33 9.26
CA VAL A 136 12.77 -3.09 10.66
C VAL A 136 14.29 -3.04 10.82
N VAL A 137 14.79 -2.10 11.61
CA VAL A 137 16.20 -1.99 12.03
C VAL A 137 16.32 -2.15 13.54
N ASN A 138 17.20 -3.04 13.97
CA ASN A 138 17.46 -3.33 15.39
C ASN A 138 18.59 -2.46 15.95
N SER A 139 18.75 -2.47 17.27
CA SER A 139 19.77 -1.69 17.98
C SER A 139 21.21 -1.98 17.56
N ASN A 140 21.48 -3.17 17.01
CA ASN A 140 22.77 -3.57 16.46
C ASN A 140 22.96 -3.21 14.98
N GLY A 141 22.00 -2.51 14.36
CA GLY A 141 21.99 -2.17 12.94
C GLY A 141 21.53 -3.31 12.02
N GLY A 142 21.21 -4.48 12.55
CA GLY A 142 20.68 -5.61 11.77
C GLY A 142 19.26 -5.34 11.30
N GLN A 143 19.00 -5.60 10.02
CA GLN A 143 17.72 -5.31 9.38
C GLN A 143 17.02 -6.57 8.84
N SER A 144 15.69 -6.52 8.81
CA SER A 144 14.84 -7.48 8.10
C SER A 144 13.68 -6.77 7.43
N ALA A 145 13.18 -7.33 6.33
CA ALA A 145 12.04 -6.78 5.61
C ALA A 145 11.03 -7.88 5.25
N SER A 146 9.76 -7.51 5.22
CA SER A 146 8.65 -8.40 4.88
C SER A 146 7.69 -7.72 3.92
N ALA A 147 7.19 -8.46 2.92
CA ALA A 147 6.12 -8.00 2.03
C ALA A 147 4.74 -8.24 2.65
N TRP A 148 3.79 -7.38 2.34
CA TRP A 148 2.43 -7.43 2.88
C TRP A 148 1.43 -6.79 1.91
N TRP A 149 0.15 -7.08 2.13
CA TRP A 149 -0.97 -6.39 1.50
C TRP A 149 -2.09 -6.16 2.52
N GLU A 150 -2.95 -5.17 2.25
CA GLU A 150 -4.06 -4.81 3.12
C GLU A 150 -5.24 -4.27 2.31
N TRP A 151 -6.46 -4.56 2.78
CA TRP A 151 -7.65 -3.86 2.32
C TRP A 151 -8.39 -3.24 3.53
N TYR A 152 -7.92 -2.08 3.96
CA TYR A 152 -8.45 -1.35 5.11
C TYR A 152 -9.97 -1.12 4.96
N PRO A 153 -10.77 -1.28 6.04
CA PRO A 153 -10.38 -1.50 7.44
C PRO A 153 -10.24 -2.97 7.88
N GLU A 154 -10.13 -3.91 6.95
CA GLU A 154 -9.81 -5.30 7.30
C GLU A 154 -8.33 -5.44 7.70
N ALA A 155 -7.95 -6.60 8.25
CA ALA A 155 -6.58 -6.88 8.62
C ALA A 155 -5.62 -6.77 7.42
N ALA A 156 -4.39 -6.31 7.68
CA ALA A 156 -3.27 -6.51 6.75
C ALA A 156 -2.77 -7.96 6.86
N PHE A 157 -2.07 -8.44 5.83
CA PHE A 157 -1.50 -9.78 5.80
C PHE A 157 -0.02 -9.72 5.40
N THR A 158 0.86 -10.08 6.33
CA THR A 158 2.27 -10.37 6.01
C THR A 158 2.35 -11.65 5.21
N ILE A 159 3.17 -11.66 4.16
CA ILE A 159 3.37 -12.82 3.28
C ILE A 159 4.66 -13.53 3.67
N ASP A 160 4.56 -14.44 4.64
CA ASP A 160 5.68 -15.26 5.08
C ASP A 160 6.08 -16.27 4.00
N GLY A 161 7.39 -16.46 3.84
CA GLY A 161 7.97 -17.33 2.81
C GLY A 161 8.53 -16.58 1.59
N LEU A 162 8.20 -15.29 1.43
CA LEU A 162 8.85 -14.42 0.44
C LEU A 162 10.16 -13.84 0.99
N LYS A 163 11.24 -13.94 0.21
CA LYS A 163 12.54 -13.39 0.59
C LYS A 163 12.64 -11.93 0.14
N VAL A 164 12.51 -10.99 1.07
CA VAL A 164 12.74 -9.56 0.85
C VAL A 164 14.00 -9.13 1.60
N LYS A 165 14.81 -8.22 1.04
CA LYS A 165 15.86 -7.52 1.80
C LYS A 165 15.80 -6.01 1.57
N PRO A 166 16.26 -5.22 2.56
CA PRO A 166 16.55 -3.80 2.36
C PRO A 166 17.38 -3.56 1.09
N GLY A 167 17.00 -2.54 0.31
CA GLY A 167 17.63 -2.19 -0.96
C GLY A 167 17.26 -3.07 -2.16
N ASP A 168 16.48 -4.15 -2.00
CA ASP A 168 15.89 -4.82 -3.15
C ASP A 168 14.90 -3.88 -3.84
N TRP A 169 14.75 -4.00 -5.16
CA TRP A 169 13.69 -3.35 -5.89
C TRP A 169 12.43 -4.22 -5.94
N MET A 170 11.29 -3.58 -5.67
CA MET A 170 9.97 -4.15 -5.63
C MET A 170 9.07 -3.45 -6.65
N SER A 171 8.25 -4.19 -7.38
CA SER A 171 7.12 -3.59 -8.11
C SER A 171 5.81 -4.01 -7.46
N VAL A 172 4.90 -3.05 -7.30
CA VAL A 172 3.52 -3.30 -6.89
C VAL A 172 2.58 -2.82 -8.00
N ASN A 173 1.66 -3.68 -8.40
CA ASN A 173 0.54 -3.31 -9.27
C ASN A 173 -0.77 -3.70 -8.57
N ILE A 174 -1.67 -2.74 -8.42
CA ILE A 174 -3.00 -2.98 -7.86
C ILE A 174 -4.03 -2.64 -8.93
N THR A 175 -4.92 -3.58 -9.23
CA THR A 175 -6.02 -3.40 -10.19
C THR A 175 -7.36 -3.59 -9.48
N ALA A 176 -8.19 -2.54 -9.43
CA ALA A 176 -9.55 -2.62 -8.93
C ALA A 176 -10.48 -3.19 -10.01
N THR A 177 -10.79 -4.49 -9.93
CA THR A 177 -11.67 -5.20 -10.87
C THR A 177 -13.14 -4.88 -10.65
N SER A 178 -13.52 -4.50 -9.42
CA SER A 178 -14.79 -3.90 -9.08
C SER A 178 -14.61 -2.88 -7.94
N ALA A 179 -15.69 -2.39 -7.34
CA ALA A 179 -15.58 -1.57 -6.12
C ALA A 179 -15.18 -2.40 -4.89
N SER A 180 -15.33 -3.72 -4.92
CA SER A 180 -15.12 -4.64 -3.78
C SER A 180 -14.33 -5.90 -4.18
N SER A 181 -13.67 -5.86 -5.33
CA SER A 181 -12.75 -6.90 -5.81
C SER A 181 -11.52 -6.24 -6.45
N GLY A 182 -10.36 -6.86 -6.28
CA GLY A 182 -9.11 -6.33 -6.78
C GLY A 182 -8.03 -7.40 -6.91
N ILE A 183 -7.04 -7.11 -7.73
CA ILE A 183 -5.87 -7.96 -7.93
C ILE A 183 -4.65 -7.17 -7.48
N VAL A 184 -3.87 -7.75 -6.58
CA VAL A 184 -2.57 -7.21 -6.14
C VAL A 184 -1.48 -8.09 -6.70
N VAL A 185 -0.50 -7.49 -7.38
CA VAL A 185 0.71 -8.17 -7.87
C VAL A 185 1.93 -7.54 -7.22
N ILE A 186 2.74 -8.34 -6.51
CA ILE A 186 3.99 -7.92 -5.88
C ILE A 186 5.12 -8.73 -6.51
N THR A 187 6.11 -8.05 -7.10
CA THR A 187 7.25 -8.70 -7.77
C THR A 187 8.56 -8.24 -7.15
N ASN A 188 9.50 -9.18 -7.00
CA ASN A 188 10.90 -8.89 -6.76
C ASN A 188 11.72 -9.69 -7.78
N ALA A 189 12.11 -9.02 -8.86
CA ALA A 189 12.83 -9.66 -9.97
C ALA A 189 14.22 -10.15 -9.55
N GLN A 190 14.89 -9.45 -8.63
CA GLN A 190 16.20 -9.86 -8.10
C GLN A 190 16.13 -11.16 -7.28
N ARG A 191 14.93 -11.51 -6.80
CA ARG A 191 14.63 -12.74 -6.06
C ARG A 191 13.85 -13.75 -6.87
N GLY A 192 13.61 -13.44 -8.14
CA GLY A 192 12.96 -14.30 -9.10
C GLY A 192 11.55 -14.68 -8.69
N TYR A 193 10.77 -13.80 -8.04
CA TYR A 193 9.38 -14.12 -7.73
C TYR A 193 8.40 -13.01 -8.11
N SER A 194 7.18 -13.44 -8.42
CA SER A 194 5.98 -12.60 -8.53
C SER A 194 4.83 -13.31 -7.84
N ILE A 195 4.12 -12.61 -6.95
CA ILE A 195 2.90 -13.12 -6.32
C ILE A 195 1.71 -12.32 -6.83
N THR A 196 0.64 -13.03 -7.17
CA THR A 196 -0.66 -12.45 -7.53
C THR A 196 -1.68 -12.85 -6.47
N ILE A 197 -2.46 -11.88 -5.99
CA ILE A 197 -3.48 -12.06 -4.97
C ILE A 197 -4.80 -11.54 -5.56
N ASP A 198 -5.71 -12.46 -5.86
CA ASP A 198 -7.06 -12.15 -6.31
C ASP A 198 -7.98 -12.04 -5.09
N ILE A 199 -8.49 -10.85 -4.83
CA ILE A 199 -9.22 -10.50 -3.62
C ILE A 199 -10.67 -10.19 -3.97
N SER A 200 -11.59 -10.75 -3.18
CA SER A 200 -13.02 -10.59 -3.32
C SER A 200 -13.69 -10.31 -1.98
N ASN A 201 -14.85 -9.65 -2.02
CA ASN A 201 -15.63 -9.22 -0.85
C ASN A 201 -14.89 -8.20 0.02
N GLY A 202 -14.08 -7.33 -0.60
CA GLY A 202 -13.40 -6.24 0.09
C GLY A 202 -14.30 -5.05 0.42
N PRO A 203 -13.89 -4.19 1.36
CA PRO A 203 -14.49 -2.87 1.57
C PRO A 203 -14.64 -2.08 0.26
N LYS A 204 -15.71 -1.28 0.16
CA LYS A 204 -16.04 -0.59 -1.09
C LYS A 204 -15.11 0.59 -1.36
N LEU A 205 -14.22 0.45 -2.35
CA LEU A 205 -13.38 1.52 -2.90
C LEU A 205 -14.22 2.67 -3.48
N CYS A 206 -13.77 3.90 -3.24
CA CYS A 206 -14.21 5.09 -3.95
C CYS A 206 -13.51 5.23 -5.32
N ARG A 207 -12.26 4.73 -5.43
CA ARG A 207 -11.38 4.80 -6.60
C ARG A 207 -11.05 6.23 -7.01
N VAL A 208 -10.81 7.10 -6.04
CA VAL A 208 -10.54 8.53 -6.26
C VAL A 208 -9.10 8.92 -5.95
N ASP A 209 -8.36 8.08 -5.23
CA ASP A 209 -6.96 8.33 -4.89
C ASP A 209 -6.04 7.23 -5.43
N ALA A 210 -4.83 7.60 -5.82
CA ALA A 210 -3.72 6.72 -6.16
C ALA A 210 -2.46 7.22 -5.44
N GLU A 211 -1.81 6.33 -4.70
CA GLU A 211 -0.86 6.70 -3.64
C GLU A 211 0.44 5.90 -3.75
N TRP A 212 1.57 6.57 -3.51
CA TRP A 212 2.92 5.98 -3.43
C TRP A 212 3.64 6.55 -2.20
N ILE A 213 3.77 5.76 -1.14
CA ILE A 213 4.00 6.29 0.20
C ILE A 213 5.11 5.52 0.92
N VAL A 214 5.93 6.25 1.68
CA VAL A 214 6.65 5.76 2.86
C VAL A 214 5.90 6.16 4.13
N GLU A 215 5.64 5.22 5.02
CA GLU A 215 4.75 5.41 6.16
C GLU A 215 5.43 5.14 7.53
N ASP A 216 5.19 6.06 8.47
CA ASP A 216 5.34 5.88 9.92
C ASP A 216 4.06 5.27 10.49
N PHE A 217 3.89 3.98 10.27
CA PHE A 217 2.62 3.27 10.50
C PHE A 217 2.31 3.13 11.99
N TYR A 218 1.07 2.76 12.29
CA TYR A 218 0.66 2.50 13.65
C TYR A 218 0.84 1.02 13.99
N ASP A 219 1.26 0.70 15.21
CA ASP A 219 1.16 -0.64 15.79
C ASP A 219 0.56 -0.50 17.19
N SER A 220 -0.42 -1.35 17.50
CA SER A 220 -1.05 -1.42 18.82
C SER A 220 -1.55 -0.04 19.33
N GLY A 221 -2.04 0.79 18.41
CA GLY A 221 -2.60 2.12 18.68
C GLY A 221 -1.59 3.26 18.88
N LYS A 222 -0.31 3.05 18.56
CA LYS A 222 0.75 4.06 18.62
C LYS A 222 1.54 4.07 17.31
N GLN A 223 2.08 5.21 16.91
CA GLN A 223 3.06 5.24 15.82
C GLN A 223 4.29 4.43 16.22
N VAL A 224 4.82 3.68 15.27
CA VAL A 224 6.07 2.96 15.47
C VAL A 224 7.24 3.94 15.64
N PRO A 225 8.38 3.49 16.18
CA PRO A 225 9.59 4.31 16.13
C PRO A 225 10.06 4.47 14.67
N PHE A 226 9.74 5.59 14.04
CA PHE A 226 10.13 5.86 12.64
C PHE A 226 11.66 5.90 12.47
N ALA A 227 12.16 5.09 11.55
CA ALA A 227 13.58 5.00 11.26
C ALA A 227 14.09 6.18 10.40
N GLN A 228 15.40 6.22 10.21
CA GLN A 228 16.04 7.06 9.20
C GLN A 228 16.35 6.23 7.97
N PHE A 229 16.35 6.83 6.78
CA PHE A 229 16.80 6.25 5.52
C PHE A 229 17.38 7.35 4.64
N SER A 230 18.29 7.02 3.72
CA SER A 230 18.92 8.05 2.89
C SER A 230 17.93 8.56 1.85
N ASP A 231 17.38 7.63 1.07
CA ASP A 231 16.33 7.88 0.10
C ASP A 231 15.51 6.60 -0.15
N VAL A 232 14.31 6.78 -0.69
CA VAL A 232 13.50 5.76 -1.34
C VAL A 232 12.99 6.37 -2.63
N TRP A 233 13.37 5.78 -3.75
CA TRP A 233 12.86 6.19 -5.06
C TRP A 233 11.61 5.40 -5.39
N PHE A 234 10.61 6.11 -5.91
CA PHE A 234 9.49 5.53 -6.63
C PHE A 234 9.65 5.91 -8.10
N VAL A 235 9.78 4.90 -8.95
CA VAL A 235 9.99 5.06 -10.39
C VAL A 235 8.94 4.32 -11.19
N ASP A 236 8.73 4.78 -12.43
CA ASP A 236 7.68 4.30 -13.33
C ASP A 236 6.29 4.31 -12.65
N SER A 237 6.07 5.23 -11.73
CA SER A 237 4.83 5.37 -10.98
C SER A 237 3.73 5.96 -11.86
N GLY A 238 2.56 5.32 -11.82
CA GLY A 238 1.42 5.82 -12.56
C GLY A 238 0.14 5.03 -12.28
N ALA A 239 -0.97 5.62 -12.69
CA ALA A 239 -2.29 5.03 -12.57
C ALA A 239 -3.02 5.03 -13.92
N THR A 240 -4.03 4.19 -14.04
CA THR A 240 -4.97 4.21 -15.16
C THR A 240 -6.38 4.41 -14.64
N THR A 241 -7.25 5.09 -15.38
CA THR A 241 -8.67 5.18 -15.05
C THR A 241 -9.48 4.05 -15.66
N VAL A 242 -10.74 3.89 -15.23
CA VAL A 242 -11.69 2.92 -15.81
C VAL A 242 -11.84 3.09 -17.33
N ARG A 243 -11.79 4.32 -17.84
CA ARG A 243 -11.85 4.59 -19.29
C ARG A 243 -10.49 4.51 -20.00
N GLY A 244 -9.45 4.06 -19.32
CA GLY A 244 -8.12 3.83 -19.89
C GLY A 244 -7.24 5.07 -20.00
N LYS A 245 -7.56 6.16 -19.30
CA LYS A 245 -6.68 7.35 -19.26
C LYS A 245 -5.50 7.06 -18.34
N SER A 246 -4.28 7.26 -18.83
CA SER A 246 -3.07 7.27 -18.00
C SER A 246 -2.98 8.55 -17.16
N ILE A 247 -2.62 8.38 -15.90
CA ILE A 247 -2.38 9.45 -14.92
C ILE A 247 -0.98 9.25 -14.36
N GLY A 248 -0.15 10.28 -14.43
CA GLY A 248 1.17 10.32 -13.79
C GLY A 248 1.17 11.16 -12.51
N LEU A 249 2.32 11.68 -12.15
CA LEU A 249 2.57 12.46 -10.94
C LEU A 249 2.37 13.97 -11.11
N ASP A 250 2.18 14.46 -12.33
CA ASP A 250 1.89 15.89 -12.56
C ASP A 250 0.68 16.30 -11.70
N LYS A 251 0.88 17.33 -10.85
CA LYS A 251 -0.13 17.88 -9.92
C LYS A 251 -0.52 16.95 -8.77
N ALA A 252 0.14 15.82 -8.61
CA ALA A 252 0.01 15.04 -7.39
C ALA A 252 0.42 15.89 -6.19
N ALA A 253 -0.23 15.67 -5.05
CA ALA A 253 0.21 16.25 -3.81
C ALA A 253 1.48 15.53 -3.34
N MET A 254 2.54 16.29 -3.07
CA MET A 254 3.77 15.78 -2.45
C MET A 254 3.59 15.87 -0.93
N VAL A 255 3.28 14.73 -0.32
CA VAL A 255 2.96 14.59 1.10
C VAL A 255 4.25 14.43 1.90
N HIS A 256 4.45 15.25 2.93
CA HIS A 256 5.61 15.22 3.82
C HIS A 256 5.17 14.74 5.20
N ILE A 257 6.00 13.95 5.89
CA ILE A 257 5.76 13.64 7.31
C ILE A 257 6.25 14.82 8.14
N GLN A 258 5.35 15.41 8.92
CA GLN A 258 5.66 16.45 9.89
C GLN A 258 5.20 16.01 11.29
N GLY A 259 6.12 16.05 12.25
CA GLY A 259 5.80 15.82 13.65
C GLY A 259 4.97 16.97 14.26
N ASP A 260 4.34 16.71 15.40
CA ASP A 260 3.51 17.69 16.12
C ASP A 260 4.27 18.98 16.50
N ASP A 261 5.60 18.93 16.58
CA ASP A 261 6.48 20.06 16.85
C ASP A 261 6.85 20.89 15.61
N GLY A 262 6.31 20.52 14.43
CA GLY A 262 6.59 21.14 13.14
C GLY A 262 7.84 20.60 12.43
N THR A 263 8.57 19.66 13.05
CA THR A 263 9.75 19.06 12.43
C THR A 263 9.33 18.16 11.28
N VAL A 264 9.85 18.45 10.07
CA VAL A 264 9.70 17.55 8.92
C VAL A 264 10.63 16.35 9.15
N LEU A 265 10.05 15.15 9.19
CA LEU A 265 10.78 13.88 9.36
C LEU A 265 11.06 13.20 8.03
N CYS A 266 10.28 13.54 7.00
CA CYS A 266 10.39 13.00 5.67
C CYS A 266 9.80 13.97 4.65
N SER A 267 10.48 14.15 3.51
CA SER A 267 10.00 14.96 2.39
C SER A 267 9.96 14.14 1.11
N ALA A 268 8.93 14.37 0.29
CA ALA A 268 8.81 13.84 -1.05
C ALA A 268 9.05 14.95 -2.07
N GLU A 269 9.86 14.67 -3.08
CA GLU A 269 10.27 15.61 -4.12
C GLU A 269 10.06 15.00 -5.51
N PRO A 270 9.28 15.63 -6.39
CA PRO A 270 9.03 15.15 -7.74
C PRO A 270 10.28 15.32 -8.61
N TYR A 271 10.53 14.34 -9.47
CA TYR A 271 11.59 14.41 -10.48
C TYR A 271 11.01 14.60 -11.88
N ASP A 272 10.01 13.80 -12.24
CA ASP A 272 9.21 13.93 -13.46
C ASP A 272 7.79 13.37 -13.24
N ASN A 273 7.01 13.24 -14.33
CA ASN A 273 5.62 12.77 -14.28
C ASN A 273 5.46 11.28 -13.90
N SER A 274 6.53 10.56 -13.63
CA SER A 274 6.53 9.14 -13.25
C SER A 274 7.51 8.79 -12.14
N ASN A 275 8.42 9.70 -11.80
CA ASN A 275 9.50 9.45 -10.86
C ASN A 275 9.52 10.53 -9.77
N PHE A 276 9.69 10.11 -8.53
CA PHE A 276 9.91 11.00 -7.40
C PHE A 276 10.78 10.32 -6.33
N VAL A 277 11.40 11.13 -5.47
CA VAL A 277 12.26 10.66 -4.40
C VAL A 277 11.68 11.05 -3.05
N ILE A 278 11.79 10.14 -2.10
CA ILE A 278 11.47 10.37 -0.70
C ILE A 278 12.76 10.36 0.08
N VAL A 279 13.01 11.39 0.88
CA VAL A 279 14.19 11.47 1.75
C VAL A 279 13.76 11.63 3.21
N SER A 280 14.41 10.89 4.10
CA SER A 280 14.21 11.12 5.54
C SER A 280 15.06 12.30 5.99
N GLN A 281 14.50 13.13 6.86
CA GLN A 281 15.13 14.34 7.39
C GLN A 281 15.57 14.11 8.84
N GLY A 282 16.63 14.79 9.29
CA GLY A 282 17.15 14.72 10.67
C GLY A 282 17.82 13.40 11.00
#